data_AF-A0A8J6XW59-F1
#
_entry.id   AF-A0A8J6XW59-F1
#
_cell.length_a   1.000
_cell.length_b   1.000
_cell.length_c   1.000
_cell.angle_alpha   90.00
_cell.angle_beta   90.00
_cell.angle_gamma   90.00
#
_symmetry.space_group_name_H-M   'P 1'
#
loop_
_entity.id
_entity.type
_entity.pdbx_description
1 polymer ?
#
loop_
_entity_poly.entity_id
_entity_poly.type
_entity_poly.pdbx_seq_one_letter_code
_entity_poly.pdbx_strand_id
1 'polypeptide(L)'
;SGEHGLLELVMATHAGMTTEDFESVVKDWLATATHPTTGRPYTEMVYQPMLELLDYLRANGFKTFIVSGGGIEFMRPWTEAVYGIPPEQVVGSSVKTAYEVRDGVPVIARLPEMNFIDDKQGKALGINSHIGRRPIAAFGNSDGDFQMLEWTSSGDGARLGVLIHHTDAKREWAYDRESHIGQLNRGLDEADARGWVVVSMKDDWGTIYPASSESIE
;
A
#
# COMPACT_ATOMS: atom_id res chain seq x y z
N SER A 1 -0.64 4.54 -19.50
CA SER A 1 0.00 3.33 -20.08
C SER A 1 1.45 3.13 -19.64
N GLY A 2 2.07 4.00 -18.82
CA GLY A 2 3.45 3.80 -18.33
C GLY A 2 3.55 2.88 -17.10
N GLU A 3 2.90 3.25 -16.00
CA GLU A 3 3.04 2.58 -14.70
C GLU A 3 2.45 1.15 -14.68
N HIS A 4 1.27 0.96 -15.28
CA HIS A 4 0.68 -0.38 -15.44
C HIS A 4 1.57 -1.35 -16.24
N GLY A 5 2.22 -0.88 -17.32
CA GLY A 5 3.11 -1.71 -18.12
C GLY A 5 4.41 -2.07 -17.39
N LEU A 6 4.90 -1.18 -16.52
CA LEU A 6 6.04 -1.46 -15.65
C LEU A 6 5.69 -2.50 -14.58
N LEU A 7 4.50 -2.38 -13.96
CA LEU A 7 4.01 -3.34 -12.97
C LEU A 7 3.81 -4.73 -13.58
N GLU A 8 3.21 -4.82 -14.78
CA GLU A 8 3.09 -6.06 -15.53
C GLU A 8 4.46 -6.68 -15.85
N LEU A 9 5.43 -5.87 -16.28
CA LEU A 9 6.77 -6.33 -16.63
C LEU A 9 7.52 -6.87 -15.40
N VAL A 10 7.51 -6.14 -14.28
CA VAL A 10 8.17 -6.54 -13.03
C VAL A 10 7.50 -7.76 -12.41
N MET A 11 6.18 -7.90 -12.56
CA MET A 11 5.48 -9.09 -12.06
C MET A 11 5.74 -10.33 -12.94
N ALA A 12 5.92 -10.15 -14.26
CA ALA A 12 6.26 -11.24 -15.18
C ALA A 12 7.70 -11.74 -15.05
N THR A 13 8.67 -10.91 -14.64
CA THR A 13 10.09 -11.29 -14.54
C THR A 13 10.38 -12.34 -13.46
N HIS A 14 9.41 -12.62 -12.58
CA HIS A 14 9.53 -13.57 -11.48
C HIS A 14 8.64 -14.82 -11.70
N ALA A 15 8.23 -15.10 -12.93
CA ALA A 15 7.46 -16.29 -13.24
C ALA A 15 8.30 -17.58 -13.09
N GLY A 16 7.65 -18.67 -12.67
CA GLY A 16 8.25 -19.99 -12.51
C GLY A 16 8.81 -20.31 -11.12
N MET A 17 9.13 -19.30 -10.31
CA MET A 17 9.52 -19.49 -8.91
C MET A 17 8.32 -19.76 -8.00
N THR A 18 8.57 -20.36 -6.83
CA THR A 18 7.53 -20.54 -5.82
C THR A 18 7.24 -19.23 -5.09
N THR A 19 6.10 -19.15 -4.40
CA THR A 19 5.76 -18.01 -3.54
C THR A 19 6.79 -17.82 -2.42
N GLU A 20 7.33 -18.91 -1.90
CA GLU A 20 8.34 -18.95 -0.83
C GLU A 20 9.72 -18.48 -1.32
N ASP A 21 10.11 -18.87 -2.55
CA ASP A 21 11.33 -18.36 -3.19
C ASP A 21 11.23 -16.84 -3.40
N PHE A 22 10.08 -16.36 -3.90
CA PHE A 22 9.87 -14.92 -4.11
C PHE A 22 9.87 -14.15 -2.79
N GLU A 23 9.23 -14.69 -1.75
CA GLU A 23 9.27 -14.11 -0.40
C GLU A 23 10.71 -13.97 0.11
N SER A 24 11.55 -14.98 -0.10
CA SER A 24 12.97 -14.95 0.27
C SER A 24 13.73 -13.85 -0.47
N VAL A 25 13.52 -13.74 -1.79
CA VAL A 25 14.11 -12.65 -2.61
C VAL A 25 13.71 -11.27 -2.10
N VAL A 26 12.43 -11.08 -1.74
CA VAL A 26 11.94 -9.81 -1.20
C VAL A 26 12.58 -9.50 0.15
N LYS A 27 12.67 -10.48 1.05
CA LYS A 27 13.30 -10.32 2.36
C LYS A 27 14.79 -9.97 2.24
N ASP A 28 15.52 -10.66 1.37
CA ASP A 28 16.95 -10.40 1.13
C ASP A 28 17.19 -9.01 0.56
N TRP A 29 16.33 -8.58 -0.39
CA TRP A 29 16.40 -7.23 -0.93
C TRP A 29 16.10 -6.19 0.15
N LEU A 30 15.03 -6.33 0.93
CA LEU A 30 14.66 -5.39 1.98
C LEU A 30 15.71 -5.26 3.09
N ALA A 31 16.46 -6.33 3.37
CA ALA A 31 17.52 -6.33 4.38
C ALA A 31 18.69 -5.40 4.04
N THR A 32 18.89 -5.07 2.75
CA THR A 32 20.04 -4.28 2.27
C THR A 32 19.64 -3.02 1.51
N ALA A 33 18.41 -2.97 0.98
CA ALA A 33 17.94 -1.86 0.17
C ALA A 33 17.67 -0.62 1.01
N THR A 34 18.34 0.47 0.64
CA THR A 34 18.15 1.79 1.22
C THR A 34 17.66 2.77 0.16
N HIS A 35 16.93 3.79 0.60
CA HIS A 35 16.45 4.84 -0.28
C HIS A 35 17.62 5.76 -0.67
N PRO A 36 17.80 6.06 -1.96
CA PRO A 36 19.03 6.70 -2.47
C PRO A 36 19.24 8.13 -1.93
N THR A 37 18.16 8.86 -1.62
CA THR A 37 18.25 10.25 -1.13
C THR A 37 18.45 10.34 0.39
N THR A 38 17.85 9.43 1.16
CA THR A 38 17.83 9.52 2.63
C THR A 38 18.83 8.57 3.28
N GLY A 39 19.31 7.55 2.56
CA GLY A 39 20.17 6.49 3.06
C GLY A 39 19.49 5.52 4.02
N ARG A 40 18.19 5.67 4.27
CA ARG A 40 17.44 4.84 5.23
C ARG A 40 16.94 3.55 4.58
N PRO A 41 16.83 2.43 5.32
CA PRO A 41 16.09 1.27 4.85
C PRO A 41 14.66 1.65 4.43
N TYR A 42 14.14 1.05 3.36
CA TYR A 42 12.77 1.37 2.91
C TYR A 42 11.70 1.08 3.98
N THR A 43 11.92 0.06 4.82
CA THR A 43 11.05 -0.29 5.95
C THR A 43 11.05 0.75 7.08
N GLU A 44 12.04 1.64 7.11
CA GLU A 44 12.06 2.79 8.03
C GLU A 44 11.50 4.07 7.41
N MET A 45 11.29 4.09 6.08
CA MET A 45 10.67 5.20 5.36
C MET A 45 9.15 5.13 5.41
N VAL A 46 8.63 4.88 6.60
CA VAL A 46 7.20 4.82 6.89
C VAL A 46 6.77 6.04 7.69
N TYR A 47 5.49 6.41 7.60
CA TYR A 47 5.01 7.63 8.26
C TYR A 47 4.63 7.36 9.71
N GLN A 48 5.34 7.99 10.64
CA GLN A 48 5.10 7.87 12.08
C GLN A 48 3.63 8.17 12.47
N PRO A 49 2.97 9.23 11.97
CA PRO A 49 1.57 9.48 12.29
C PRO A 49 0.62 8.39 11.77
N MET A 50 0.99 7.71 10.68
CA MET A 50 0.19 6.59 10.16
C MET A 50 0.38 5.32 11.00
N LEU A 51 1.56 5.10 11.58
CA LEU A 51 1.77 4.02 12.57
C LEU A 51 0.90 4.26 13.81
N GLU A 52 0.90 5.49 14.33
CA GLU A 52 0.06 5.88 15.47
C GLU A 52 -1.43 5.72 15.16
N LEU A 53 -1.86 6.10 13.96
CA LEU A 53 -3.24 5.90 13.51
C LEU A 53 -3.60 4.41 13.46
N LEU A 54 -2.73 3.56 12.92
CA LEU A 54 -2.96 2.11 12.84
C LEU A 54 -3.09 1.50 14.23
N ASP A 55 -2.23 1.88 15.16
CA ASP A 55 -2.30 1.45 16.56
C ASP A 55 -3.58 1.93 17.23
N TYR A 56 -3.94 3.20 17.05
CA TYR A 56 -5.16 3.78 17.59
C TYR A 56 -6.41 3.05 17.08
N LEU A 57 -6.49 2.78 15.77
CA LEU A 57 -7.62 2.07 15.18
C LEU A 57 -7.74 0.64 15.73
N ARG A 58 -6.63 -0.11 15.80
CA ARG A 58 -6.63 -1.47 16.36
C ARG A 58 -7.02 -1.49 17.83
N ALA A 59 -6.49 -0.56 18.64
CA ALA A 59 -6.85 -0.42 20.05
C ALA A 59 -8.35 -0.15 20.27
N ASN A 60 -9.03 0.39 19.26
CA ASN A 60 -10.47 0.66 19.25
C ASN A 60 -11.29 -0.39 18.48
N GLY A 61 -10.72 -1.58 18.23
CA GLY A 61 -11.43 -2.72 17.67
C GLY A 61 -11.61 -2.71 16.15
N PHE A 62 -10.92 -1.81 15.43
CA PHE A 62 -10.90 -1.84 13.97
C PHE A 62 -9.97 -2.93 13.46
N LYS A 63 -10.31 -3.50 12.31
CA LYS A 63 -9.38 -4.29 11.50
C LYS A 63 -8.76 -3.37 10.44
N THR A 64 -7.44 -3.34 10.36
CA THR A 64 -6.69 -2.44 9.48
C THR A 64 -6.16 -3.22 8.28
N PHE A 65 -6.59 -2.86 7.07
CA PHE A 65 -6.18 -3.52 5.83
C PHE A 65 -5.30 -2.59 4.98
N ILE A 66 -4.41 -3.18 4.20
CA ILE A 66 -3.73 -2.51 3.07
C ILE A 66 -4.49 -2.81 1.79
N VAL A 67 -4.68 -1.79 0.94
CA VAL A 67 -5.28 -1.90 -0.39
C VAL A 67 -4.43 -1.08 -1.36
N SER A 68 -3.63 -1.74 -2.18
CA SER A 68 -2.50 -1.12 -2.88
C SER A 68 -2.30 -1.66 -4.29
N GLY A 69 -2.02 -0.76 -5.24
CA GLY A 69 -1.63 -1.16 -6.58
C GLY A 69 -0.33 -1.97 -6.64
N GLY A 70 0.48 -1.95 -5.57
CA GLY A 70 1.68 -2.76 -5.43
C GLY A 70 1.41 -4.27 -5.35
N GLY A 71 2.43 -5.07 -5.63
CA GLY A 71 2.34 -6.53 -5.60
C GLY A 71 2.05 -7.08 -4.20
N ILE A 72 0.99 -7.87 -4.04
CA ILE A 72 0.55 -8.42 -2.76
C ILE A 72 1.65 -9.26 -2.09
N GLU A 73 2.37 -10.08 -2.87
CA GLU A 73 3.46 -10.94 -2.40
C GLU A 73 4.76 -10.16 -2.14
N PHE A 74 4.87 -8.92 -2.62
CA PHE A 74 5.97 -8.02 -2.24
C PHE A 74 5.73 -7.37 -0.87
N MET A 75 4.47 -7.10 -0.51
CA MET A 75 4.12 -6.43 0.74
C MET A 75 4.01 -7.39 1.94
N ARG A 76 3.41 -8.57 1.75
CA ARG A 76 3.18 -9.56 2.82
C ARG A 76 4.43 -9.93 3.65
N PRO A 77 5.65 -10.04 3.08
CA PRO A 77 6.83 -10.46 3.85
C PRO A 77 7.26 -9.52 4.99
N TRP A 78 6.81 -8.25 5.00
CA TRP A 78 7.31 -7.24 5.94
C TRP A 78 6.24 -6.35 6.57
N THR A 79 5.04 -6.28 5.97
CA THR A 79 3.96 -5.40 6.45
C THR A 79 3.48 -5.74 7.87
N GLU A 80 3.54 -7.00 8.29
CA GLU A 80 3.18 -7.37 9.67
C GLU A 80 4.16 -6.80 10.68
N ALA A 81 5.46 -6.94 10.43
CA ALA A 81 6.51 -6.45 11.32
C ALA A 81 6.56 -4.92 11.41
N VAL A 82 6.23 -4.23 10.30
CA VAL A 82 6.34 -2.76 10.21
C VAL A 82 5.02 -2.05 10.56
N TYR A 83 3.88 -2.57 10.10
CA TYR A 83 2.57 -1.93 10.26
C TYR A 83 1.64 -2.63 11.26
N GLY A 84 1.99 -3.83 11.72
CA GLY A 84 1.08 -4.69 12.48
C GLY A 84 -0.10 -5.19 11.64
N ILE A 85 0.06 -5.28 10.32
CA ILE A 85 -0.97 -5.75 9.38
C ILE A 85 -0.55 -7.13 8.84
N PRO A 86 -1.21 -8.22 9.26
CA PRO A 86 -0.82 -9.58 8.87
C PRO A 86 -1.19 -9.88 7.40
N PRO A 87 -0.60 -10.94 6.79
CA PRO A 87 -0.72 -11.21 5.35
C PRO A 87 -2.16 -11.34 4.81
N GLU A 88 -3.10 -11.82 5.61
CA GLU A 88 -4.52 -11.95 5.26
C GLU A 88 -5.28 -10.60 5.27
N GLN A 89 -4.65 -9.54 5.78
CA GLN A 89 -5.16 -8.16 5.76
C GLN A 89 -4.48 -7.29 4.70
N VAL A 90 -3.71 -7.89 3.80
CA VAL A 90 -3.09 -7.22 2.66
C VAL A 90 -3.84 -7.58 1.38
N VAL A 91 -4.35 -6.55 0.69
CA VAL A 91 -4.93 -6.63 -0.65
C VAL A 91 -3.98 -5.89 -1.60
N GLY A 92 -3.69 -6.49 -2.74
CA GLY A 92 -2.86 -5.85 -3.75
C GLY A 92 -2.90 -6.54 -5.11
N SER A 93 -2.16 -5.97 -6.06
CA SER A 93 -2.00 -6.55 -7.39
C SER A 93 -1.34 -7.93 -7.31
N SER A 94 -1.74 -8.85 -8.19
CA SER A 94 -1.26 -10.24 -8.16
C SER A 94 -1.12 -10.85 -9.55
N VAL A 95 -0.23 -11.84 -9.63
CA VAL A 95 -0.18 -12.80 -10.75
C VAL A 95 -1.00 -14.04 -10.41
N LYS A 96 -1.34 -14.84 -11.41
CA LYS A 96 -1.96 -16.14 -11.17
C LYS A 96 -0.94 -17.07 -10.54
N THR A 97 -1.43 -18.02 -9.75
CA THR A 97 -0.62 -19.07 -9.15
C THR A 97 -1.17 -20.44 -9.53
N ALA A 98 -0.30 -21.44 -9.52
CA ALA A 98 -0.63 -22.84 -9.74
C ALA A 98 -0.17 -23.68 -8.55
N TYR A 99 -1.02 -24.61 -8.13
CA TYR A 99 -0.59 -25.69 -7.25
C TYR A 99 0.22 -26.70 -8.06
N GLU A 100 1.44 -27.00 -7.60
CA GLU A 100 2.33 -27.97 -8.22
C GLU A 100 2.91 -28.90 -7.15
N VAL A 101 3.39 -30.07 -7.59
CA VAL A 101 4.21 -30.95 -6.74
C VAL A 101 5.58 -31.04 -7.41
N ARG A 102 6.60 -30.44 -6.80
CA ARG A 102 7.99 -30.45 -7.28
C ARG A 102 8.81 -31.35 -6.36
N ASP A 103 9.44 -32.38 -6.92
CA ASP A 103 10.22 -33.38 -6.17
C ASP A 103 9.48 -33.99 -4.96
N GLY A 104 8.17 -34.19 -5.09
CA GLY A 104 7.31 -34.74 -4.04
C GLY A 104 6.82 -33.72 -3.00
N VAL A 105 7.20 -32.45 -3.12
CA VAL A 105 6.78 -31.37 -2.21
C VAL A 105 5.70 -30.49 -2.87
N PRO A 106 4.52 -30.32 -2.24
CA PRO A 106 3.51 -29.36 -2.68
C PRO A 106 4.02 -27.92 -2.60
N VAL A 107 3.85 -27.16 -3.67
CA VAL A 107 4.24 -25.75 -3.75
C VAL A 107 3.19 -24.91 -4.47
N ILE A 108 3.24 -23.60 -4.26
CA ILE A 108 2.48 -22.62 -5.05
C ILE A 108 3.45 -21.91 -6.00
N ALA A 109 3.31 -22.18 -7.29
CA ALA A 109 4.14 -21.61 -8.34
C ALA A 109 3.51 -20.32 -8.90
N ARG A 110 4.34 -19.29 -9.11
CA ARG A 110 3.92 -18.03 -9.76
C ARG A 110 3.90 -18.20 -11.28
N LEU A 111 2.78 -17.85 -11.91
CA LEU A 111 2.62 -17.91 -13.36
C LEU A 111 2.95 -16.56 -14.03
N PRO A 112 3.40 -16.54 -15.31
CA PRO A 112 3.63 -15.32 -16.08
C PRO A 112 2.32 -14.71 -16.59
N GLU A 113 1.27 -14.67 -15.75
CA GLU A 113 -0.04 -14.18 -16.12
C GLU A 113 -0.61 -13.31 -15.00
N MET A 114 -1.15 -12.15 -15.37
CA MET A 114 -1.85 -11.27 -14.44
C MET A 114 -3.10 -11.93 -13.88
N ASN A 115 -3.31 -11.81 -12.57
CA ASN A 115 -4.54 -12.21 -11.91
C ASN A 115 -5.44 -11.00 -11.62
N PHE A 116 -4.88 -9.97 -10.97
CA PHE A 116 -5.64 -8.81 -10.53
C PHE A 116 -4.76 -7.56 -10.43
N ILE A 117 -5.32 -6.40 -10.79
CA ILE A 117 -4.68 -5.08 -10.62
C ILE A 117 -5.51 -4.32 -9.59
N ASP A 118 -4.92 -4.05 -8.42
CA ASP A 118 -5.59 -3.41 -7.29
C ASP A 118 -5.35 -1.88 -7.27
N ASP A 119 -5.68 -1.22 -8.38
CA ASP A 119 -5.51 0.22 -8.55
C ASP A 119 -6.77 0.88 -9.13
N LYS A 120 -7.01 2.15 -8.78
CA LYS A 120 -8.21 2.93 -9.17
C LYS A 120 -9.49 2.19 -8.78
N GLN A 121 -10.37 1.94 -9.75
CA GLN A 121 -11.57 1.11 -9.58
C GLN A 121 -11.26 -0.30 -9.09
N GLY A 122 -10.06 -0.82 -9.39
CA GLY A 122 -9.56 -2.10 -8.88
C GLY A 122 -9.62 -2.16 -7.36
N LYS A 123 -9.26 -1.08 -6.65
CA LYS A 123 -9.29 -1.05 -5.18
C LYS A 123 -10.65 -1.39 -4.58
N ALA A 124 -11.73 -0.83 -5.13
CA ALA A 124 -13.09 -1.13 -4.66
C ALA A 124 -13.46 -2.61 -4.93
N LEU A 125 -13.05 -3.17 -6.07
CA LEU A 125 -13.25 -4.57 -6.42
C LEU A 125 -12.40 -5.52 -5.57
N GLY A 126 -11.16 -5.12 -5.27
CA GLY A 126 -10.21 -5.84 -4.42
C GLY A 126 -10.76 -5.97 -3.01
N ILE A 127 -11.26 -4.86 -2.44
CA ILE A 127 -11.93 -4.88 -1.14
C ILE A 127 -13.16 -5.82 -1.16
N ASN A 128 -14.04 -5.69 -2.15
CA ASN A 128 -15.23 -6.53 -2.22
C ASN A 128 -14.90 -8.02 -2.34
N SER A 129 -13.88 -8.38 -3.13
CA SER A 129 -13.50 -9.78 -3.37
C SER A 129 -12.72 -10.40 -2.20
N HIS A 130 -11.80 -9.65 -1.58
CA HIS A 130 -10.92 -10.16 -0.52
C HIS A 130 -11.53 -10.01 0.88
N ILE A 131 -12.19 -8.87 1.16
CA ILE A 131 -12.71 -8.54 2.50
C ILE A 131 -14.20 -8.87 2.60
N GLY A 132 -14.95 -8.72 1.50
CA GLY A 132 -16.40 -8.98 1.46
C GLY A 132 -17.24 -7.98 2.27
N ARG A 133 -16.65 -6.83 2.65
CA ARG A 133 -17.30 -5.79 3.44
C ARG A 133 -16.86 -4.42 2.96
N ARG A 134 -17.82 -3.49 2.84
CA ARG A 134 -17.50 -2.08 2.60
C ARG A 134 -16.82 -1.50 3.86
N PRO A 135 -15.65 -0.84 3.74
CA PRO A 135 -15.02 -0.16 4.86
C PRO A 135 -15.88 0.98 5.40
N ILE A 136 -15.58 1.41 6.63
CA ILE A 136 -16.18 2.61 7.23
C ILE A 136 -15.24 3.82 7.21
N ALA A 137 -13.93 3.57 7.06
CA ALA A 137 -12.90 4.58 6.89
C ALA A 137 -11.90 4.12 5.82
N ALA A 138 -11.42 5.04 4.99
CA ALA A 138 -10.37 4.80 4.01
C ALA A 138 -9.42 5.99 3.92
N PHE A 139 -8.14 5.69 3.70
CA PHE A 139 -7.05 6.65 3.64
C PHE A 139 -6.28 6.41 2.34
N GLY A 140 -6.07 7.45 1.55
CA GLY A 140 -5.33 7.41 0.29
C GLY A 140 -4.46 8.65 0.11
N ASN A 141 -3.72 8.74 -0.98
CA ASN A 141 -2.86 9.89 -1.27
C ASN A 141 -2.82 10.27 -2.75
N SER A 142 -3.56 9.55 -3.61
CA SER A 142 -3.53 9.76 -5.06
C SER A 142 -4.91 9.61 -5.70
N ASP A 143 -5.05 10.00 -6.97
CA ASP A 143 -6.24 9.73 -7.77
C ASP A 143 -6.45 8.22 -8.02
N GLY A 144 -5.43 7.38 -7.78
CA GLY A 144 -5.56 5.92 -7.73
C GLY A 144 -6.44 5.42 -6.56
N ASP A 145 -6.63 6.25 -5.53
CA ASP A 145 -7.47 5.94 -4.36
C ASP A 145 -8.91 6.42 -4.51
N PHE A 146 -9.20 7.16 -5.57
CA PHE A 146 -10.47 7.89 -5.71
C PHE A 146 -11.69 6.99 -5.53
N GLN A 147 -11.76 5.87 -6.25
CA GLN A 147 -12.91 4.95 -6.19
C GLN A 147 -12.98 4.20 -4.85
N MET A 148 -11.85 3.95 -4.19
CA MET A 148 -11.83 3.37 -2.85
C MET A 148 -12.44 4.33 -1.83
N LEU A 149 -12.01 5.60 -1.85
CA LEU A 149 -12.52 6.65 -0.99
C LEU A 149 -14.00 6.92 -1.28
N GLU A 150 -14.38 7.04 -2.56
CA GLU A 150 -15.77 7.26 -2.99
C GLU A 150 -16.69 6.14 -2.54
N TRP A 151 -16.32 4.88 -2.81
CA TRP A 151 -17.14 3.74 -2.42
C TRP A 151 -17.26 3.61 -0.90
N THR A 152 -16.18 3.85 -0.15
CA THR A 152 -16.18 3.83 1.32
C THR A 152 -17.07 4.93 1.89
N SER A 153 -16.88 6.18 1.45
CA SER A 153 -17.57 7.36 1.97
C SER A 153 -19.04 7.47 1.57
N SER A 154 -19.45 6.84 0.46
CA SER A 154 -20.84 6.87 -0.03
C SER A 154 -21.75 5.80 0.62
N GLY A 155 -21.33 5.18 1.73
CA GLY A 155 -22.14 4.19 2.46
C GLY A 155 -22.98 4.83 3.58
N ASP A 156 -24.02 4.12 4.06
CA ASP A 156 -24.91 4.63 5.10
C ASP A 156 -24.26 4.77 6.49
N GLY A 157 -24.55 5.85 7.20
CA GLY A 157 -24.05 6.13 8.55
C GLY A 157 -22.69 6.83 8.56
N ALA A 158 -22.01 6.85 9.71
CA ALA A 158 -20.74 7.55 9.84
C ALA A 158 -19.68 6.94 8.91
N ARG A 159 -19.07 7.78 8.07
CA ARG A 159 -18.01 7.40 7.12
C ARG A 159 -16.88 8.42 7.13
N LEU A 160 -15.69 7.95 6.80
CA LEU A 160 -14.49 8.78 6.74
C LEU A 160 -13.69 8.47 5.47
N GLY A 161 -13.43 9.49 4.66
CA GLY A 161 -12.45 9.46 3.59
C GLY A 161 -11.35 10.47 3.89
N VAL A 162 -10.09 10.05 3.77
CA VAL A 162 -8.93 10.91 4.05
C VAL A 162 -7.94 10.85 2.91
N LEU A 163 -7.44 12.01 2.51
CA LEU A 163 -6.34 12.18 1.56
C LEU A 163 -5.12 12.72 2.30
N ILE A 164 -4.00 12.03 2.19
CA ILE A 164 -2.69 12.52 2.65
C ILE A 164 -2.08 13.34 1.52
N HIS A 165 -1.88 14.63 1.75
CA HIS A 165 -1.31 15.56 0.79
C HIS A 165 0.16 15.82 1.12
N HIS A 166 1.03 15.40 0.21
CA HIS A 166 2.47 15.61 0.28
C HIS A 166 2.81 17.08 0.02
N THR A 167 2.81 17.89 1.08
CA THR A 167 3.04 19.35 1.04
C THR A 167 4.41 19.76 1.57
N ASP A 168 5.24 18.82 2.04
CA ASP A 168 6.45 19.09 2.80
C ASP A 168 7.74 18.73 2.07
N ALA A 169 8.20 19.62 1.19
CA ALA A 169 9.47 19.46 0.47
C ALA A 169 10.73 19.52 1.36
N LYS A 170 10.61 19.81 2.67
CA LYS A 170 11.76 19.91 3.58
C LYS A 170 12.00 18.62 4.35
N ARG A 171 10.93 18.03 4.88
CA ARG A 171 10.99 16.80 5.70
C ARG A 171 10.66 15.56 4.88
N GLU A 172 9.99 15.74 3.74
CA GLU A 172 9.63 14.70 2.78
C GLU A 172 9.73 15.28 1.36
N TRP A 173 8.73 15.04 0.51
CA TRP A 173 8.57 15.61 -0.80
C TRP A 173 7.31 16.49 -0.86
N ALA A 174 7.25 17.37 -1.86
CA ALA A 174 6.02 18.09 -2.19
C ALA A 174 5.64 17.76 -3.63
N TYR A 175 4.49 17.13 -3.81
CA TYR A 175 3.97 16.73 -5.11
C TYR A 175 2.47 16.47 -5.06
N ASP A 176 1.78 16.74 -6.17
CA ASP A 176 0.35 16.46 -6.33
C ASP A 176 -0.06 16.32 -7.82
N ARG A 177 -0.47 17.41 -8.47
CA ARG A 177 -1.19 17.43 -9.75
C ARG A 177 -0.33 17.08 -10.95
N GLU A 178 0.96 17.39 -10.91
CA GLU A 178 1.89 17.16 -12.01
C GLU A 178 2.79 15.94 -11.80
N SER A 179 2.62 15.22 -10.68
CA SER A 179 3.47 14.07 -10.37
C SER A 179 3.22 12.91 -11.32
N HIS A 180 4.30 12.24 -11.74
CA HIS A 180 4.22 10.99 -12.51
C HIS A 180 3.95 9.76 -11.63
N ILE A 181 4.16 9.88 -10.32
CA ILE A 181 3.93 8.83 -9.32
C ILE A 181 3.03 9.42 -8.23
N GLY A 182 1.96 8.71 -7.86
CA GLY A 182 1.05 9.19 -6.81
C GLY A 182 0.37 10.51 -7.16
N GLN A 183 0.06 10.75 -8.43
CA GLN A 183 -0.63 11.96 -8.88
C GLN A 183 -1.92 12.16 -8.09
N LEU A 184 -2.08 13.35 -7.50
CA LEU A 184 -3.27 13.74 -6.76
C LEU A 184 -3.83 15.03 -7.36
N ASN A 185 -4.90 14.92 -8.12
CA ASN A 185 -5.46 16.05 -8.86
C ASN A 185 -6.97 16.12 -8.66
N ARG A 186 -7.70 15.13 -9.20
CA ARG A 186 -9.15 15.02 -9.05
C ARG A 186 -9.56 14.88 -7.58
N GLY A 187 -8.78 14.13 -6.80
CA GLY A 187 -9.02 13.95 -5.37
C GLY A 187 -9.02 15.28 -4.61
N LEU A 188 -8.12 16.22 -4.94
CA LEU A 188 -8.08 17.55 -4.32
C LEU A 188 -9.26 18.42 -4.75
N ASP A 189 -9.65 18.36 -6.02
CA ASP A 189 -10.77 19.15 -6.54
C ASP A 189 -12.12 18.73 -5.95
N GLU A 190 -12.31 17.43 -5.70
CA GLU A 190 -13.60 16.89 -5.25
C GLU A 190 -13.67 16.62 -3.74
N ALA A 191 -12.57 16.78 -2.99
CA ALA A 191 -12.50 16.42 -1.57
C ALA A 191 -13.59 17.10 -0.72
N ASP A 192 -13.72 18.43 -0.83
CA ASP A 192 -14.68 19.22 -0.03
C ASP A 192 -16.13 18.80 -0.31
N ALA A 193 -16.50 18.72 -1.60
CA ALA A 193 -17.84 18.30 -2.02
C ALA A 193 -18.20 16.87 -1.59
N ARG A 194 -17.19 16.04 -1.31
CA ARG A 194 -17.34 14.64 -0.86
C ARG A 194 -17.17 14.47 0.64
N GLY A 195 -16.87 15.55 1.38
CA GLY A 195 -16.57 15.50 2.80
C GLY A 195 -15.30 14.72 3.14
N TRP A 196 -14.35 14.63 2.20
CA TRP A 196 -13.05 14.03 2.46
C TRP A 196 -12.13 15.00 3.19
N VAL A 197 -11.44 14.49 4.21
CA VAL A 197 -10.44 15.26 4.95
C VAL A 197 -9.15 15.25 4.16
N VAL A 198 -8.56 16.42 3.90
CA VAL A 198 -7.23 16.55 3.29
C VAL A 198 -6.25 16.90 4.40
N VAL A 199 -5.26 16.03 4.62
CA VAL A 199 -4.20 16.20 5.62
C VAL A 199 -2.96 16.77 4.94
N SER A 200 -2.50 17.94 5.40
CA SER A 200 -1.25 18.54 4.96
C SER A 200 -0.09 17.94 5.75
N MET A 201 0.79 17.15 5.12
CA MET A 201 1.98 16.61 5.81
C MET A 201 2.82 17.70 6.47
N LYS A 202 2.91 18.88 5.84
CA LYS A 202 3.67 20.00 6.36
C LYS A 202 3.08 20.59 7.63
N ASP A 203 1.77 20.80 7.64
CA ASP A 203 1.11 21.61 8.68
C ASP A 203 0.50 20.75 9.80
N ASP A 204 0.11 19.51 9.49
CA ASP A 204 -0.65 18.65 10.41
C ASP A 204 0.21 17.59 11.09
N TRP A 205 1.37 17.23 10.53
CA TRP A 205 2.24 16.19 11.09
C TRP A 205 3.41 16.77 11.87
N GLY A 206 3.50 16.43 13.15
CA GLY A 206 4.61 16.82 14.02
C GLY A 206 5.95 16.16 13.65
N THR A 207 5.92 14.96 13.09
CA THR A 207 7.08 14.20 12.61
C THR A 207 6.68 13.38 11.38
N ILE A 208 7.59 13.22 10.41
CA ILE A 208 7.33 12.43 9.20
C ILE A 208 7.67 10.97 9.45
N TYR A 209 8.93 10.67 9.71
CA TYR A 209 9.44 9.31 9.87
C TYR A 209 9.76 9.00 11.34
N PRO A 210 9.65 7.73 11.79
CA PRO A 210 10.18 7.31 13.08
C PRO A 210 11.65 7.66 13.21
N ALA A 211 12.11 7.87 14.44
CA ALA A 211 13.54 7.98 14.73
C ALA A 211 14.26 6.74 14.18
N SER A 212 15.40 6.94 13.53
CA SER A 212 16.22 5.81 13.08
C SER A 212 16.61 4.98 14.30
N SER A 213 16.50 3.66 14.20
CA SER A 213 17.18 2.78 15.15
C SER A 213 18.68 2.95 14.91
N GLU A 214 19.32 3.88 15.62
CA GLU A 214 20.78 3.84 15.73
C GLU A 214 21.13 2.47 16.28
N SER A 215 22.00 1.74 15.56
CA SER A 215 22.70 0.61 16.13
C SER A 215 23.37 1.11 17.40
N ILE A 216 22.87 0.65 18.55
CA ILE A 216 23.58 0.76 19.82
C ILE A 216 24.87 -0.05 19.60
N GLU A 217 25.96 0.63 19.27
CA GLU A 217 27.32 0.08 19.40
C GLU A 217 27.66 -0.13 20.89
#